data_AF-A0A944UFR6-F1
#
_entry.id   AF-A0A944UFR6-F1
#
_cell.length_a   1.000
_cell.length_b   1.000
_cell.length_c   1.000
_cell.angle_alpha   90.00
_cell.angle_beta   90.00
_cell.angle_gamma   90.00
#
_symmetry.space_group_name_H-M   'P 1'
#
loop_
_entity.id
_entity.type
_entity.pdbx_description
1 polymer ?
#
loop_
_entity_poly.entity_id
_entity_poly.type
_entity_poly.pdbx_seq_one_letter_code
_entity_poly.pdbx_strand_id
1 'polypeptide(L)'
;MESLGREIFDSFRGSKFSNFYNRTIFSLNEDSFKSFLFGIRNKSIRDDLINLHKQNFPENTTFDEKWKIAFKHQWRQQLRHIASYTPSKIREESFIPILKEANEYEVQWKTTRLLAIEALLPVNWKNGRFHIKGDLDLDANNSNSRVLYLDRNLNYRLTLDKMTYSKTFMIGTEKEDSEKNYKKGILGNGSGQGDILLKFDSQTPSQLFYFCPDQEGAGGPIIIKDFDDLNKPNQRTDVLLTFSYDEPARAFQIIIKDALLSQKGAIFTERPKFLGEVSLPRGLSFPN
;
A
#
# COMPACT_ATOMS: atom_id res chain seq x y z
N MET A 1 2.97 -8.10 0.66
CA MET A 1 1.95 -7.40 1.48
C MET A 1 0.96 -8.35 2.16
N GLU A 2 0.49 -9.40 1.49
CA GLU A 2 -0.45 -10.36 2.08
C GLU A 2 0.07 -11.01 3.39
N SER A 3 1.32 -11.49 3.40
CA SER A 3 1.94 -12.05 4.63
C SER A 3 1.94 -11.05 5.79
N LEU A 4 2.25 -9.78 5.52
CA LEU A 4 2.21 -8.72 6.54
C LEU A 4 0.80 -8.60 7.12
N GLY A 5 -0.22 -8.49 6.26
CA GLY A 5 -1.60 -8.34 6.72
C GLY A 5 -2.06 -9.52 7.59
N ARG A 6 -1.70 -10.76 7.20
CA ARG A 6 -2.05 -11.97 7.95
C ARG A 6 -1.38 -11.99 9.31
N GLU A 7 -0.09 -11.70 9.36
CA GLU A 7 0.67 -11.72 10.61
C GLU A 7 0.22 -10.62 11.59
N ILE A 8 -0.13 -9.44 11.09
CA ILE A 8 -0.70 -8.37 11.91
C ILE A 8 -2.07 -8.78 12.46
N PHE A 9 -2.95 -9.32 11.62
CA PHE A 9 -4.24 -9.84 12.07
C PHE A 9 -4.07 -10.92 13.15
N ASP A 10 -3.20 -11.91 12.91
CA ASP A 10 -2.94 -12.99 13.85
C ASP A 10 -2.28 -12.49 15.15
N SER A 11 -1.55 -11.38 15.10
CA SER A 11 -1.01 -10.72 16.29
C SER A 11 -2.11 -10.15 17.18
N PHE A 12 -3.16 -9.55 16.62
CA PHE A 12 -4.33 -9.11 17.39
C PHE A 12 -5.13 -10.31 17.89
N ARG A 13 -5.41 -11.28 17.02
CA ARG A 13 -6.14 -12.51 17.35
C ARG A 13 -5.53 -13.27 18.54
N GLY A 14 -4.20 -13.34 18.59
CA GLY A 14 -3.45 -14.02 19.64
C GLY A 14 -2.95 -13.11 20.77
N SER A 15 -3.24 -11.80 20.75
CA SER A 15 -2.64 -10.80 21.64
C SER A 15 -1.10 -10.85 21.70
N LYS A 16 -0.45 -11.18 20.56
CA LYS A 16 1.00 -11.38 20.44
C LYS A 16 1.70 -10.11 19.96
N PHE A 17 1.97 -9.18 20.88
CA PHE A 17 2.64 -7.91 20.56
C PHE A 17 4.01 -8.09 19.89
N SER A 18 4.81 -9.11 20.25
CA SER A 18 6.12 -9.34 19.64
C SER A 18 6.04 -9.57 18.13
N ASN A 19 5.02 -10.30 17.67
CA ASN A 19 4.79 -10.56 16.24
C ASN A 19 4.42 -9.26 15.50
N PHE A 20 3.57 -8.44 16.11
CA PHE A 20 3.23 -7.12 15.60
C PHE A 20 4.46 -6.22 15.51
N TYR A 21 5.25 -6.16 16.58
CA TYR A 21 6.44 -5.31 16.67
C TYR A 21 7.47 -5.65 15.60
N ASN A 22 7.71 -6.95 15.35
CA ASN A 22 8.67 -7.43 14.35
C ASN A 22 8.34 -7.03 12.90
N ARG A 23 7.13 -6.51 12.67
CA ARG A 23 6.67 -6.00 11.37
C ARG A 23 6.66 -4.47 11.29
N THR A 24 7.20 -3.79 12.30
CA THR A 24 7.34 -2.33 12.32
C THR A 24 8.70 -1.89 11.78
N ILE A 25 8.82 -0.64 11.34
CA ILE A 25 10.14 -0.03 11.09
C ILE A 25 11.02 0.06 12.36
N PHE A 26 10.39 0.13 13.54
CA PHE A 26 11.07 0.24 14.83
C PHE A 26 11.80 -1.05 15.25
N SER A 27 11.49 -2.20 14.63
CA SER A 27 12.21 -3.46 14.91
C SER A 27 13.50 -3.63 14.10
N LEU A 28 13.84 -2.68 13.23
CA LEU A 28 15.10 -2.73 12.48
C LEU A 28 16.26 -2.27 13.37
N ASN A 29 17.32 -3.08 13.44
CA ASN A 29 18.59 -2.64 14.03
C ASN A 29 19.30 -1.65 13.10
N GLU A 30 20.40 -1.05 13.57
CA GLU A 30 21.16 -0.03 12.83
C GLU A 30 21.54 -0.48 11.41
N ASP A 31 22.14 -1.66 11.27
CA ASP A 31 22.58 -2.17 9.96
C ASP A 31 21.40 -2.46 9.02
N SER A 32 20.33 -3.06 9.54
CA SER A 32 19.12 -3.35 8.76
C SER A 32 18.44 -2.07 8.30
N PHE A 33 18.31 -1.08 9.20
CA PHE A 33 17.70 0.21 8.88
C PHE A 33 18.53 0.99 7.87
N LYS A 34 19.85 1.06 8.08
CA LYS A 34 20.77 1.74 7.16
C LYS A 34 20.70 1.11 5.77
N SER A 35 20.72 -0.22 5.67
CA SER A 35 20.64 -0.95 4.40
C SER A 35 19.28 -0.75 3.72
N PHE A 36 18.19 -0.84 4.48
CA PHE A 36 16.83 -0.58 4.00
C PHE A 36 16.71 0.84 3.43
N LEU A 37 17.07 1.86 4.21
CA LEU A 37 16.94 3.25 3.80
C LEU A 37 17.85 3.57 2.62
N PHE A 38 19.11 3.12 2.63
CA PHE A 38 20.04 3.37 1.52
C PHE A 38 19.57 2.74 0.21
N GLY A 39 19.09 1.49 0.29
CA GLY A 39 18.67 0.68 -0.85
C GLY A 39 17.25 0.99 -1.34
N ILE A 40 16.50 1.87 -0.69
CA ILE A 40 15.09 2.07 -1.01
C ILE A 40 14.92 2.62 -2.43
N ARG A 41 14.14 1.93 -3.25
CA ARG A 41 13.77 2.34 -4.62
C ARG A 41 12.46 3.12 -4.58
N ASN A 42 12.46 4.29 -3.95
CA ASN A 42 11.30 5.15 -3.83
C ASN A 42 11.76 6.61 -3.92
N LYS A 43 11.41 7.30 -5.01
CA LYS A 43 11.91 8.65 -5.25
C LYS A 43 11.40 9.66 -4.23
N SER A 44 10.13 9.58 -3.82
CA SER A 44 9.57 10.50 -2.82
C SER A 44 10.32 10.41 -1.50
N ILE A 45 10.62 9.21 -1.01
CA ILE A 45 11.35 9.03 0.25
C ILE A 45 12.79 9.57 0.13
N ARG A 46 13.43 9.38 -1.03
CA ARG A 46 14.76 9.93 -1.28
C ARG A 46 14.75 11.46 -1.37
N ASP A 47 13.76 12.03 -2.05
CA ASP A 47 13.55 13.48 -2.14
C ASP A 47 13.35 14.08 -0.73
N ASP A 48 12.54 13.44 0.11
CA ASP A 48 12.30 13.89 1.49
C ASP A 48 13.61 13.96 2.29
N LEU A 49 14.48 12.95 2.18
CA LEU A 49 15.78 12.97 2.85
C LEU A 49 16.75 14.01 2.25
N ILE A 50 16.72 14.20 0.93
CA ILE A 50 17.47 15.24 0.23
C ILE A 50 17.03 16.63 0.71
N ASN A 51 15.72 16.86 0.87
CA ASN A 51 15.18 18.14 1.33
C ASN A 51 15.56 18.46 2.79
N LEU A 52 15.87 17.45 3.60
CA LEU A 52 16.40 17.64 4.96
C LEU A 52 17.89 18.03 4.97
N HIS A 53 18.61 17.84 3.86
CA HIS A 53 20.02 18.22 3.74
C HIS A 53 20.16 19.73 3.57
N LYS A 54 20.75 20.40 4.57
CA LYS A 54 20.83 21.87 4.65
C LYS A 54 21.99 22.50 3.87
N GLN A 55 23.00 21.72 3.51
CA GLN A 55 24.16 22.25 2.79
C GLN A 55 23.86 22.28 1.29
N ASN A 56 24.46 23.24 0.58
CA ASN A 56 24.32 23.28 -0.86
C ASN A 56 25.00 22.07 -1.47
N PHE A 57 24.31 21.42 -2.43
CA PHE A 57 24.95 20.42 -3.27
C PHE A 57 25.93 21.11 -4.23
N PRO A 58 27.04 20.45 -4.60
CA PRO A 58 27.91 20.92 -5.66
C PRO A 58 27.14 21.22 -6.96
N GLU A 59 27.65 22.14 -7.78
CA GLU A 59 27.06 22.40 -9.09
C GLU A 59 27.05 21.13 -9.95
N ASN A 60 26.00 20.97 -10.78
CA ASN A 60 25.82 19.82 -11.67
C ASN A 60 25.70 18.44 -11.00
N THR A 61 25.45 18.38 -9.69
CA THR A 61 25.25 17.11 -8.96
C THR A 61 23.98 16.38 -9.45
N THR A 62 24.13 15.13 -9.87
CA THR A 62 23.01 14.25 -10.28
C THR A 62 22.10 13.88 -9.11
N PHE A 63 20.90 13.37 -9.39
CA PHE A 63 19.98 12.92 -8.35
C PHE A 63 20.59 11.85 -7.42
N ASP A 64 21.30 10.86 -7.98
CA ASP A 64 21.92 9.78 -7.19
C ASP A 64 23.06 10.29 -6.30
N GLU A 65 23.85 11.24 -6.78
CA GLU A 65 24.90 11.88 -5.98
C GLU A 65 24.30 12.73 -4.84
N LYS A 66 23.25 13.51 -5.12
CA LYS A 66 22.50 14.24 -4.08
C LYS A 66 21.98 13.28 -3.02
N TRP A 67 21.41 12.15 -3.44
CA TRP A 67 20.94 11.09 -2.54
C TRP A 67 22.07 10.56 -1.65
N LYS A 68 23.22 10.17 -2.23
CA LYS A 68 24.36 9.64 -1.48
C LYS A 68 24.89 10.64 -0.44
N ILE A 69 25.00 11.91 -0.82
CA ILE A 69 25.45 13.00 0.08
C ILE A 69 24.44 13.21 1.21
N ALA A 70 23.16 13.39 0.87
CA ALA A 70 22.09 13.59 1.84
C ALA A 70 21.99 12.41 2.81
N PHE A 71 22.02 11.18 2.28
CA PHE A 71 22.01 9.96 3.07
C PHE A 71 23.12 9.96 4.10
N LYS A 72 24.39 10.15 3.68
CA LYS A 72 25.57 10.15 4.57
C LYS A 72 25.40 11.10 5.77
N HIS A 73 24.73 12.23 5.57
CA HIS A 73 24.54 13.24 6.61
C HIS A 73 23.31 12.96 7.48
N GLN A 74 22.23 12.40 6.90
CA GLN A 74 20.91 12.36 7.55
C GLN A 74 20.54 11.00 8.15
N TRP A 75 21.08 9.88 7.66
CA TRP A 75 20.57 8.55 8.05
C TRP A 75 20.67 8.28 9.56
N ARG A 76 21.73 8.76 10.22
CA ARG A 76 21.90 8.61 11.68
C ARG A 76 20.86 9.41 12.47
N GLN A 77 20.46 10.58 11.96
CA GLN A 77 19.42 11.38 12.60
C GLN A 77 18.07 10.65 12.51
N GLN A 78 17.76 10.06 11.36
CA GLN A 78 16.55 9.25 11.19
C GLN A 78 16.58 8.00 12.09
N LEU A 79 17.72 7.32 12.17
CA LEU A 79 17.88 6.19 13.10
C LEU A 79 17.67 6.61 14.55
N ARG A 80 18.27 7.72 15.00
CA ARG A 80 18.07 8.23 16.38
C ARG A 80 16.61 8.59 16.65
N HIS A 81 15.92 9.17 15.66
CA HIS A 81 14.50 9.47 15.78
C HIS A 81 13.69 8.20 16.02
N ILE A 82 13.90 7.16 15.21
CA ILE A 82 13.19 5.88 15.32
C ILE A 82 13.58 5.13 16.60
N ALA A 83 14.87 5.11 16.95
CA ALA A 83 15.38 4.46 18.16
C ALA A 83 14.85 5.07 19.47
N SER A 84 14.34 6.31 19.42
CA SER A 84 13.69 6.94 20.59
C SER A 84 12.33 6.31 20.94
N TYR A 85 11.75 5.50 20.05
CA TYR A 85 10.49 4.80 20.29
C TYR A 85 10.75 3.40 20.84
N THR A 86 10.48 3.23 22.14
CA THR A 86 10.64 1.94 22.81
C THR A 86 9.51 0.96 22.44
N PRO A 87 9.72 -0.37 22.57
CA PRO A 87 8.66 -1.34 22.36
C PRO A 87 7.42 -1.09 23.23
N SER A 88 7.57 -0.60 24.47
CA SER A 88 6.41 -0.24 25.32
C SER A 88 5.59 0.88 24.70
N LYS A 89 6.28 1.94 24.22
CA LYS A 89 5.63 3.07 23.56
C LYS A 89 4.87 2.63 22.31
N ILE A 90 5.48 1.78 21.47
CA ILE A 90 4.81 1.23 20.28
C ILE A 90 3.58 0.38 20.68
N ARG A 91 3.68 -0.42 21.74
CA ARG A 91 2.56 -1.20 22.27
C ARG A 91 1.40 -0.29 22.69
N GLU A 92 1.68 0.75 23.46
CA GLU A 92 0.70 1.69 24.01
C GLU A 92 0.06 2.57 22.94
N GLU A 93 0.83 2.99 21.93
CA GLU A 93 0.38 3.96 20.93
C GLU A 93 -0.16 3.33 19.64
N SER A 94 0.09 2.03 19.38
CA SER A 94 -0.27 1.40 18.10
C SER A 94 -0.93 0.02 18.22
N PHE A 95 -0.60 -0.77 19.24
CA PHE A 95 -1.18 -2.11 19.40
C PHE A 95 -2.41 -2.11 20.31
N ILE A 96 -2.28 -1.52 21.50
CA ILE A 96 -3.37 -1.41 22.50
C ILE A 96 -4.57 -0.61 21.97
N PRO A 97 -4.42 0.50 21.22
CA PRO A 97 -5.56 1.25 20.71
C PRO A 97 -6.49 0.40 19.86
N ILE A 98 -5.95 -0.43 18.96
CA ILE A 98 -6.75 -1.36 18.15
C ILE A 98 -7.55 -2.33 19.02
N LEU A 99 -6.93 -2.89 20.06
CA LEU A 99 -7.62 -3.81 20.98
C LEU A 99 -8.73 -3.09 21.78
N LYS A 100 -8.47 -1.84 22.22
CA LYS A 100 -9.44 -1.03 22.96
C LYS A 100 -10.62 -0.63 22.09
N GLU A 101 -10.34 -0.08 20.91
CA GLU A 101 -11.37 0.35 19.95
C GLU A 101 -12.23 -0.84 19.50
N ALA A 102 -11.63 -2.00 19.24
CA ALA A 102 -12.41 -3.21 18.92
C ALA A 102 -13.26 -3.71 20.12
N ASN A 103 -12.78 -3.52 21.35
CA ASN A 103 -13.53 -3.88 22.56
C ASN A 103 -14.78 -3.00 22.78
N GLU A 104 -14.81 -1.78 22.24
CA GLU A 104 -16.04 -0.94 22.25
C GLU A 104 -17.18 -1.57 21.43
N TYR A 105 -16.84 -2.47 20.50
CA TYR A 105 -17.78 -3.28 19.71
C TYR A 105 -17.89 -4.71 20.25
N GLU A 106 -17.38 -4.96 21.45
CA GLU A 106 -17.38 -6.27 22.11
C GLU A 106 -16.64 -7.38 21.34
N VAL A 107 -15.71 -7.00 20.44
CA VAL A 107 -14.98 -7.94 19.59
C VAL A 107 -14.14 -8.91 20.42
N GLN A 108 -14.47 -10.20 20.33
CA GLN A 108 -13.66 -11.28 20.89
C GLN A 108 -12.67 -11.78 19.85
N TRP A 109 -11.47 -11.18 19.85
CA TRP A 109 -10.38 -11.45 18.90
C TRP A 109 -10.17 -12.92 18.55
N LYS A 110 -10.20 -13.83 19.52
CA LYS A 110 -9.99 -15.29 19.28
C LYS A 110 -11.02 -15.93 18.34
N THR A 111 -12.22 -15.36 18.25
CA THR A 111 -13.33 -15.87 17.44
C THR A 111 -13.45 -15.18 16.08
N THR A 112 -12.70 -14.08 15.88
CA THR A 112 -12.72 -13.32 14.63
C THR A 112 -12.23 -14.18 13.46
N ARG A 113 -12.82 -13.96 12.28
CA ARG A 113 -12.44 -14.62 11.03
C ARG A 113 -11.96 -13.57 10.04
N LEU A 114 -10.71 -13.69 9.57
CA LEU A 114 -10.19 -12.80 8.53
C LEU A 114 -10.89 -13.09 7.20
N LEU A 115 -11.52 -12.06 6.62
CA LEU A 115 -12.23 -12.16 5.34
C LEU A 115 -11.31 -11.81 4.16
N ALA A 116 -10.52 -10.75 4.30
CA ALA A 116 -9.67 -10.26 3.21
C ALA A 116 -8.45 -9.47 3.70
N ILE A 117 -7.40 -9.50 2.87
CA ILE A 117 -6.25 -8.61 2.93
C ILE A 117 -6.13 -7.97 1.55
N GLU A 118 -6.26 -6.65 1.49
CA GLU A 118 -6.30 -5.90 0.23
C GLU A 118 -5.34 -4.72 0.27
N ALA A 119 -4.59 -4.51 -0.80
CA ALA A 119 -3.82 -3.29 -1.02
C ALA A 119 -4.78 -2.20 -1.53
N LEU A 120 -4.91 -1.13 -0.76
CA LEU A 120 -5.83 -0.04 -1.05
C LEU A 120 -5.18 0.95 -2.03
N LEU A 121 -5.86 1.25 -3.13
CA LEU A 121 -5.44 2.20 -4.14
C LEU A 121 -6.53 3.26 -4.32
N PRO A 122 -6.48 4.38 -3.58
CA PRO A 122 -7.38 5.50 -3.81
C PRO A 122 -7.25 6.02 -5.24
N VAL A 123 -8.40 6.23 -5.88
CA VAL A 123 -8.51 6.79 -7.23
C VAL A 123 -9.34 8.07 -7.17
N ASN A 124 -8.77 9.15 -7.69
CA ASN A 124 -9.42 10.44 -7.83
C ASN A 124 -9.39 10.88 -9.30
N TRP A 125 -10.22 11.85 -9.68
CA TRP A 125 -10.19 12.51 -10.97
C TRP A 125 -9.57 13.91 -10.86
N LYS A 126 -8.46 14.14 -11.57
CA LYS A 126 -7.78 15.44 -11.58
C LYS A 126 -7.22 15.76 -12.96
N ASN A 127 -7.44 16.99 -13.43
CA ASN A 127 -6.92 17.47 -14.72
C ASN A 127 -7.28 16.56 -15.90
N GLY A 128 -8.55 16.13 -15.96
CA GLY A 128 -9.09 15.32 -17.07
C GLY A 128 -8.63 13.86 -17.10
N ARG A 129 -8.16 13.30 -15.98
CA ARG A 129 -7.63 11.93 -15.91
C ARG A 129 -7.76 11.31 -14.54
N PHE A 130 -7.62 9.99 -14.48
CA PHE A 130 -7.48 9.27 -13.23
C PHE A 130 -6.13 9.56 -12.57
N HIS A 131 -6.17 9.78 -11.27
CA HIS A 131 -5.02 9.89 -10.40
C HIS A 131 -5.12 8.78 -9.35
N ILE A 132 -4.22 7.81 -9.46
CA ILE A 132 -4.17 6.62 -8.61
C ILE A 132 -2.98 6.77 -7.67
N LYS A 133 -3.14 6.47 -6.37
CA LYS A 133 -2.01 6.47 -5.42
C LYS A 133 -0.89 5.57 -5.95
N GLY A 134 0.32 6.12 -6.04
CA GLY A 134 1.52 5.42 -6.47
C GLY A 134 2.77 6.22 -6.13
N ASP A 135 3.91 5.53 -6.08
CA ASP A 135 5.23 6.15 -5.87
C ASP A 135 6.06 6.11 -7.15
N LEU A 136 6.86 7.16 -7.35
CA LEU A 136 7.75 7.27 -8.50
C LEU A 136 9.01 6.43 -8.31
N ASP A 137 9.50 5.93 -9.44
CA ASP A 137 10.79 5.27 -9.51
C ASP A 137 11.96 6.28 -9.53
N LEU A 138 13.19 5.78 -9.43
CA LEU A 138 14.43 6.56 -9.35
C LEU A 138 14.94 7.09 -10.70
N ASP A 139 14.32 6.68 -11.81
CA ASP A 139 14.74 7.09 -13.14
C ASP A 139 14.36 8.56 -13.41
N ALA A 140 15.39 9.40 -13.52
CA ALA A 140 15.26 10.87 -13.50
C ALA A 140 14.37 11.48 -14.61
N ASN A 141 13.97 10.72 -15.63
CA ASN A 141 13.22 11.21 -16.80
C ASN A 141 12.11 10.28 -17.34
N ASN A 142 11.90 9.07 -16.79
CA ASN A 142 11.02 8.06 -17.41
C ASN A 142 9.86 7.55 -16.53
N SER A 143 9.91 7.74 -15.21
CA SER A 143 8.81 7.38 -14.31
C SER A 143 7.63 8.32 -14.52
N ASN A 144 6.83 7.97 -15.52
CA ASN A 144 5.55 8.61 -15.76
C ASN A 144 4.64 8.28 -14.58
N SER A 145 4.20 9.30 -13.83
CA SER A 145 3.23 9.20 -12.73
C SER A 145 1.93 8.45 -13.07
N ARG A 146 1.68 8.18 -14.36
CA ARG A 146 0.55 7.39 -14.84
C ARG A 146 0.82 5.89 -14.88
N VAL A 147 2.07 5.44 -14.75
CA VAL A 147 2.41 4.02 -14.71
C VAL A 147 2.01 3.47 -13.35
N LEU A 148 1.10 2.50 -13.35
CA LEU A 148 0.69 1.81 -12.15
C LEU A 148 1.43 0.48 -12.05
N TYR A 149 2.23 0.30 -11.00
CA TYR A 149 2.85 -1.00 -10.71
C TYR A 149 1.94 -1.80 -9.78
N LEU A 150 1.62 -3.03 -10.16
CA LEU A 150 0.82 -3.97 -9.38
C LEU A 150 1.50 -5.34 -9.31
N ASP A 151 1.27 -6.03 -8.21
CA ASP A 151 1.87 -7.33 -7.91
C ASP A 151 0.90 -8.45 -8.24
N ARG A 152 1.42 -9.52 -8.85
CA ARG A 152 0.69 -10.78 -8.95
C ARG A 152 0.43 -11.35 -7.56
N ASN A 153 -0.70 -12.04 -7.44
CA ASN A 153 -1.18 -12.70 -6.24
C ASN A 153 -1.45 -11.78 -5.04
N LEU A 154 -1.52 -10.46 -5.26
CA LEU A 154 -2.00 -9.50 -4.26
C LEU A 154 -3.41 -9.04 -4.64
N ASN A 155 -4.32 -9.01 -3.68
CA ASN A 155 -5.64 -8.40 -3.90
C ASN A 155 -5.50 -6.89 -3.80
N TYR A 156 -5.99 -6.16 -4.80
CA TYR A 156 -6.06 -4.71 -4.78
C TYR A 156 -7.52 -4.26 -4.74
N ARG A 157 -7.78 -3.18 -4.01
CA ARG A 157 -9.05 -2.48 -3.99
C ARG A 157 -8.83 -1.05 -4.44
N LEU A 158 -9.31 -0.72 -5.63
CA LEU A 158 -9.34 0.64 -6.14
C LEU A 158 -10.58 1.31 -5.58
N THR A 159 -10.39 2.30 -4.71
CA THR A 159 -11.48 3.06 -4.11
C THR A 159 -11.75 4.32 -4.92
N LEU A 160 -12.86 4.31 -5.64
CA LEU A 160 -13.32 5.41 -6.47
C LEU A 160 -13.98 6.49 -5.61
N ASP A 161 -13.47 7.72 -5.65
CA ASP A 161 -14.09 8.85 -4.95
C ASP A 161 -15.21 9.52 -5.75
N LYS A 162 -15.90 10.48 -5.14
CA LYS A 162 -17.02 11.19 -5.76
C LYS A 162 -16.64 11.93 -7.05
N MET A 163 -15.37 12.31 -7.22
CA MET A 163 -14.89 13.02 -8.40
C MET A 163 -14.73 12.08 -9.60
N THR A 164 -14.57 10.78 -9.34
CA THR A 164 -14.55 9.74 -10.37
C THR A 164 -15.95 9.28 -10.79
N TYR A 165 -17.00 9.67 -10.06
CA TYR A 165 -18.36 9.24 -10.40
C TYR A 165 -18.74 9.75 -11.79
N SER A 166 -19.40 8.91 -12.58
CA SER A 166 -19.68 9.11 -14.02
C SER A 166 -18.46 8.98 -14.96
N LYS A 167 -17.27 8.64 -14.44
CA LYS A 167 -16.10 8.29 -15.25
C LYS A 167 -15.92 6.79 -15.22
N THR A 168 -16.14 6.16 -16.35
CA THR A 168 -16.00 4.73 -16.52
C THR A 168 -14.54 4.33 -16.37
N PHE A 169 -14.17 3.62 -15.30
CA PHE A 169 -12.81 3.10 -15.15
C PHE A 169 -12.72 1.72 -15.78
N MET A 170 -11.96 1.59 -16.86
CA MET A 170 -11.73 0.32 -17.56
C MET A 170 -10.29 -0.12 -17.48
N ILE A 171 -10.09 -1.43 -17.43
CA ILE A 171 -8.80 -2.10 -17.67
C ILE A 171 -8.92 -2.97 -18.92
N GLY A 172 -7.96 -2.80 -19.84
CA GLY A 172 -7.89 -3.52 -21.11
C GLY A 172 -6.49 -3.99 -21.46
N THR A 173 -6.43 -4.86 -22.47
CA THR A 173 -5.17 -5.38 -23.05
C THR A 173 -4.54 -4.41 -24.05
N GLU A 174 -5.35 -3.54 -24.65
CA GLU A 174 -4.91 -2.46 -25.53
C GLU A 174 -5.22 -1.11 -24.89
N LYS A 175 -4.47 -0.08 -25.30
CA LYS A 175 -4.65 1.28 -24.78
C LYS A 175 -5.95 1.89 -25.32
N GLU A 176 -6.81 2.33 -24.41
CA GLU A 176 -8.01 3.14 -24.74
C GLU A 176 -8.98 2.46 -25.73
N ASP A 177 -8.99 1.11 -25.77
CA ASP A 177 -9.91 0.30 -26.58
C ASP A 177 -10.85 -0.51 -25.68
N SER A 178 -12.12 -0.10 -25.64
CA SER A 178 -13.16 -0.74 -24.82
C SER A 178 -13.52 -2.16 -25.27
N GLU A 179 -13.31 -2.50 -26.54
CA GLU A 179 -13.53 -3.85 -27.09
C GLU A 179 -12.45 -4.83 -26.60
N LYS A 180 -11.31 -4.30 -26.14
CA LYS A 180 -10.18 -5.07 -25.61
C LYS A 180 -10.15 -5.11 -24.08
N ASN A 181 -11.32 -4.98 -23.45
CA ASN A 181 -11.44 -5.08 -22.00
C ASN A 181 -10.90 -6.41 -21.47
N TYR A 182 -10.20 -6.33 -20.33
CA TYR A 182 -9.66 -7.49 -19.65
C TYR A 182 -10.55 -7.81 -18.44
N LYS A 183 -11.20 -8.98 -18.41
CA LYS A 183 -12.17 -9.31 -17.34
C LYS A 183 -11.62 -10.22 -16.26
N LYS A 184 -10.61 -11.03 -16.58
CA LYS A 184 -10.13 -12.08 -15.68
C LYS A 184 -9.51 -11.47 -14.42
N GLY A 185 -9.99 -11.88 -13.25
CA GLY A 185 -9.48 -11.38 -11.97
C GLY A 185 -9.88 -9.94 -11.64
N ILE A 186 -10.88 -9.38 -12.34
CA ILE A 186 -11.38 -8.01 -12.08
C ILE A 186 -12.87 -8.03 -11.77
N LEU A 187 -13.25 -7.49 -10.61
CA LEU A 187 -14.64 -7.21 -10.27
C LEU A 187 -14.91 -5.71 -10.38
N GLY A 188 -15.93 -5.33 -11.15
CA GLY A 188 -16.29 -3.92 -11.35
C GLY A 188 -15.57 -3.22 -12.51
N ASN A 189 -14.96 -3.98 -13.43
CA ASN A 189 -14.35 -3.39 -14.63
C ASN A 189 -15.39 -2.64 -15.47
N GLY A 190 -15.09 -1.41 -15.88
CA GLY A 190 -16.03 -0.56 -16.61
C GLY A 190 -17.13 0.04 -15.74
N SER A 191 -17.00 -0.03 -14.41
CA SER A 191 -17.92 0.67 -13.52
C SER A 191 -17.58 2.15 -13.45
N GLY A 192 -18.60 3.01 -13.46
CA GLY A 192 -18.47 4.44 -13.16
C GLY A 192 -18.68 4.80 -11.69
N GLN A 193 -18.95 3.80 -10.83
CA GLN A 193 -19.21 3.94 -9.39
C GLN A 193 -18.77 2.70 -8.61
N GLY A 194 -18.44 2.88 -7.33
CA GLY A 194 -18.07 1.82 -6.41
C GLY A 194 -16.67 1.23 -6.64
N ASP A 195 -16.20 0.44 -5.68
CA ASP A 195 -14.84 -0.11 -5.72
C ASP A 195 -14.65 -1.11 -6.85
N ILE A 196 -13.40 -1.15 -7.35
CA ILE A 196 -12.92 -2.14 -8.32
C ILE A 196 -11.91 -3.04 -7.63
N LEU A 197 -12.11 -4.35 -7.72
CA LEU A 197 -11.22 -5.34 -7.13
C LEU A 197 -10.38 -5.99 -8.20
N LEU A 198 -9.07 -6.08 -7.95
CA LEU A 198 -8.12 -6.72 -8.84
C LEU A 198 -7.43 -7.88 -8.10
N LYS A 199 -7.33 -9.03 -8.76
CA LYS A 199 -6.49 -10.14 -8.35
C LYS A 199 -5.84 -10.74 -9.58
N PHE A 200 -4.61 -10.31 -9.84
CA PHE A 200 -3.83 -10.82 -10.97
C PHE A 200 -3.09 -12.09 -10.59
N ASP A 201 -3.04 -13.03 -11.51
CA ASP A 201 -2.40 -14.34 -11.37
C ASP A 201 -1.24 -14.50 -12.34
N SER A 202 -0.57 -15.66 -12.30
CA SER A 202 0.56 -15.98 -13.19
C SER A 202 0.20 -15.99 -14.68
N GLN A 203 -1.08 -16.07 -15.04
CA GLN A 203 -1.56 -16.04 -16.42
C GLN A 203 -1.93 -14.63 -16.87
N THR A 204 -1.92 -13.65 -15.97
CA THR A 204 -2.21 -12.27 -16.29
C THR A 204 -1.03 -11.65 -17.06
N PRO A 205 -1.27 -10.99 -18.21
CA PRO A 205 -0.22 -10.33 -18.97
C PRO A 205 0.61 -9.38 -18.09
N SER A 206 1.92 -9.29 -18.36
CA SER A 206 2.81 -8.37 -17.61
C SER A 206 2.50 -6.88 -17.85
N GLN A 207 1.67 -6.57 -18.83
CA GLN A 207 1.22 -5.22 -19.14
C GLN A 207 -0.27 -5.22 -19.49
N LEU A 208 -0.99 -4.29 -18.86
CA LEU A 208 -2.37 -3.92 -19.19
C LEU A 208 -2.46 -2.38 -19.23
N PHE A 209 -3.64 -1.83 -19.48
CA PHE A 209 -3.88 -0.39 -19.48
C PHE A 209 -5.15 -0.08 -18.71
N TYR A 210 -5.12 0.94 -17.84
CA TYR A 210 -6.34 1.55 -17.33
C TYR A 210 -6.70 2.78 -18.17
N PHE A 211 -7.98 3.05 -18.38
CA PHE A 211 -8.44 4.19 -19.16
C PHE A 211 -9.91 4.54 -18.87
N CYS A 212 -10.34 5.70 -19.37
CA CYS A 212 -11.73 6.11 -19.45
C CYS A 212 -12.15 6.09 -20.93
N PRO A 213 -13.10 5.25 -21.36
CA PRO A 213 -13.58 5.23 -22.75
C PRO A 213 -14.10 6.59 -23.23
N ASP A 214 -14.67 7.36 -22.31
CA ASP A 214 -15.28 8.66 -22.60
C ASP A 214 -14.27 9.82 -22.60
N GLN A 215 -12.99 9.57 -22.29
CA GLN A 215 -11.97 10.60 -22.19
C GLN A 215 -10.59 10.09 -22.63
N GLU A 216 -10.19 10.48 -23.83
CA GLU A 216 -8.87 10.20 -24.38
C GLU A 216 -7.77 10.73 -23.44
N GLY A 217 -6.72 9.93 -23.23
CA GLY A 217 -5.58 10.28 -22.39
C GLY A 217 -5.85 10.29 -20.88
N ALA A 218 -7.05 9.87 -20.42
CA ALA A 218 -7.40 9.77 -19.00
C ALA A 218 -6.72 8.60 -18.26
N GLY A 219 -6.03 7.74 -19.00
CA GLY A 219 -5.46 6.48 -18.55
C GLY A 219 -3.94 6.42 -18.46
N GLY A 220 -3.45 5.20 -18.26
CA GLY A 220 -2.04 4.88 -18.20
C GLY A 220 -1.77 3.36 -18.24
N PRO A 221 -0.51 2.96 -18.43
CA PRO A 221 -0.13 1.56 -18.39
C PRO A 221 -0.18 1.02 -16.95
N ILE A 222 -0.55 -0.25 -16.83
CA ILE A 222 -0.40 -1.07 -15.63
C ILE A 222 0.73 -2.05 -15.91
N ILE A 223 1.80 -2.00 -15.13
CA ILE A 223 2.91 -2.96 -15.19
C ILE A 223 2.72 -3.96 -14.06
N ILE A 224 2.53 -5.22 -14.45
CA ILE A 224 2.21 -6.31 -13.54
C ILE A 224 3.46 -7.14 -13.32
N LYS A 225 3.91 -7.18 -12.08
CA LYS A 225 5.16 -7.79 -11.65
C LYS A 225 4.92 -8.89 -10.64
N ASP A 226 5.88 -9.79 -10.50
CA ASP A 226 5.89 -10.69 -9.36
C ASP A 226 6.22 -9.91 -8.08
N PHE A 227 5.78 -10.43 -6.93
CA PHE A 227 5.90 -9.72 -5.66
C PHE A 227 7.37 -9.54 -5.23
N ASP A 228 8.26 -10.40 -5.71
CA ASP A 228 9.71 -10.42 -5.45
C ASP A 228 10.53 -9.70 -6.53
N ASP A 229 9.91 -9.23 -7.63
CA ASP A 229 10.58 -8.40 -8.62
C ASP A 229 10.93 -7.03 -8.02
N LEU A 230 12.23 -6.78 -7.85
CA LEU A 230 12.76 -5.53 -7.30
C LEU A 230 12.95 -4.43 -8.36
N ASN A 231 12.71 -4.72 -9.63
CA ASN A 231 12.76 -3.75 -10.73
C ASN A 231 11.44 -3.00 -10.88
N LYS A 232 10.99 -2.41 -9.77
CA LYS A 232 9.80 -1.56 -9.64
C LYS A 232 9.97 -0.67 -8.40
N PRO A 233 9.23 0.45 -8.28
CA PRO A 233 9.25 1.25 -7.07
C PRO A 233 8.86 0.43 -5.84
N ASN A 234 9.52 0.66 -4.72
CA ASN A 234 9.08 0.19 -3.40
C ASN A 234 7.93 1.09 -2.94
N GLN A 235 6.72 0.78 -3.42
CA GLN A 235 5.52 1.59 -3.23
C GLN A 235 5.04 1.52 -1.78
N ARG A 236 4.79 2.68 -1.18
CA ARG A 236 4.05 2.82 0.07
C ARG A 236 2.63 2.32 -0.14
N THR A 237 2.36 1.13 0.37
CA THR A 237 1.10 0.42 0.15
C THR A 237 0.26 0.48 1.41
N ASP A 238 -0.95 0.99 1.31
CA ASP A 238 -1.92 0.86 2.41
C ASP A 238 -2.53 -0.54 2.36
N VAL A 239 -2.47 -1.26 3.47
CA VAL A 239 -3.03 -2.61 3.59
C VAL A 239 -4.30 -2.56 4.43
N LEU A 240 -5.42 -2.95 3.83
CA LEU A 240 -6.71 -3.04 4.47
C LEU A 240 -6.98 -4.49 4.89
N LEU A 241 -7.23 -4.67 6.18
CA LEU A 241 -7.68 -5.93 6.76
C LEU A 241 -9.19 -5.85 6.94
N THR A 242 -9.94 -6.77 6.33
CA THR A 242 -11.37 -6.94 6.60
C THR A 242 -11.57 -8.26 7.33
N PHE A 243 -12.27 -8.23 8.46
CA PHE A 243 -12.57 -9.42 9.25
C PHE A 243 -14.02 -9.42 9.72
N SER A 244 -14.53 -10.58 10.11
CA SER A 244 -15.86 -10.75 10.69
C SER A 244 -15.82 -11.19 12.14
N TYR A 245 -16.87 -10.81 12.86
CA TYR A 245 -17.16 -11.18 14.24
C TYR A 245 -18.68 -11.19 14.45
N ASP A 246 -19.16 -11.83 15.52
CA ASP A 246 -20.56 -11.84 15.99
C ASP A 246 -21.53 -12.78 15.24
N GLU A 247 -22.73 -12.97 15.81
CA GLU A 247 -23.88 -13.69 15.23
C GLU A 247 -25.17 -12.85 15.41
N PRO A 248 -25.72 -12.23 14.34
CA PRO A 248 -25.32 -12.34 12.93
C PRO A 248 -23.97 -11.70 12.64
N ALA A 249 -23.25 -12.26 11.66
CA ALA A 249 -21.90 -11.82 11.32
C ALA A 249 -21.87 -10.35 10.88
N ARG A 250 -20.97 -9.58 11.48
CA ARG A 250 -20.66 -8.17 11.19
C ARG A 250 -19.25 -8.06 10.65
N ALA A 251 -19.01 -7.06 9.80
CA ALA A 251 -17.70 -6.83 9.17
C ALA A 251 -16.99 -5.62 9.80
N PHE A 252 -15.69 -5.75 10.00
CA PHE A 252 -14.85 -4.73 10.62
C PHE A 252 -13.57 -4.56 9.82
N GLN A 253 -12.96 -3.37 9.94
CA GLN A 253 -11.74 -3.05 9.19
C GLN A 253 -10.62 -2.47 10.06
N ILE A 254 -9.38 -2.80 9.66
CA ILE A 254 -8.15 -2.16 10.15
C ILE A 254 -7.35 -1.73 8.93
N ILE A 255 -6.82 -0.52 8.95
CA ILE A 255 -5.88 -0.04 7.93
C ILE A 255 -4.47 0.05 8.49
N ILE A 256 -3.51 -0.52 7.78
CA ILE A 256 -2.08 -0.41 8.01
C ILE A 256 -1.54 0.48 6.90
N LYS A 257 -1.14 1.71 7.23
CA LYS A 257 -0.68 2.66 6.22
C LYS A 257 0.79 2.49 5.89
N ASP A 258 1.13 2.85 4.65
CA ASP A 258 2.50 2.97 4.16
C ASP A 258 3.39 1.75 4.49
N ALA A 259 2.89 0.57 4.15
CA ALA A 259 3.71 -0.63 4.17
C ALA A 259 4.75 -0.59 3.04
N LEU A 260 5.97 -0.99 3.36
CA LEU A 260 7.14 -1.01 2.46
C LEU A 260 7.83 -2.36 2.52
N LEU A 261 8.48 -2.76 1.42
CA LEU A 261 9.27 -3.99 1.35
C LEU A 261 10.66 -3.76 1.94
N SER A 262 11.09 -4.62 2.86
CA SER A 262 12.45 -4.68 3.40
C SER A 262 13.08 -6.05 3.11
N GLN A 263 14.37 -6.21 3.39
CA GLN A 263 15.05 -7.50 3.30
C GLN A 263 14.45 -8.57 4.24
N LYS A 264 13.73 -8.16 5.30
CA LYS A 264 13.02 -9.07 6.23
C LYS A 264 11.56 -9.32 5.83
N GLY A 265 11.16 -8.87 4.64
CA GLY A 265 9.78 -8.84 4.17
C GLY A 265 9.12 -7.47 4.40
N ALA A 266 7.81 -7.41 4.18
CA ALA A 266 7.05 -6.18 4.32
C ALA A 266 7.00 -5.71 5.78
N ILE A 267 7.18 -4.41 5.98
CA ILE A 267 7.08 -3.70 7.27
C ILE A 267 6.17 -2.49 7.09
N PHE A 268 5.57 -2.00 8.18
CA PHE A 268 4.80 -0.76 8.16
C PHE A 268 5.54 0.36 8.87
N THR A 269 5.35 1.58 8.37
CA THR A 269 6.00 2.79 8.89
C THR A 269 5.04 3.72 9.64
N GLU A 270 3.73 3.45 9.55
CA GLU A 270 2.67 4.26 10.16
C GLU A 270 1.81 3.46 11.12
N ARG A 271 1.19 4.14 12.09
CA ARG A 271 0.35 3.47 13.10
C ARG A 271 -0.89 2.85 12.43
N PRO A 272 -1.18 1.55 12.65
CA PRO A 272 -2.44 0.96 12.22
C PRO A 272 -3.63 1.66 12.89
N LYS A 273 -4.78 1.67 12.22
CA LYS A 273 -6.02 2.27 12.74
C LYS A 273 -7.19 1.31 12.59
N PHE A 274 -8.00 1.19 13.63
CA PHE A 274 -9.29 0.50 13.52
C PHE A 274 -10.27 1.45 12.84
N LEU A 275 -10.93 0.97 11.80
CA LEU A 275 -11.92 1.75 11.05
C LEU A 275 -13.35 1.50 11.57
N GLY A 276 -13.53 0.58 12.51
CA GLY A 276 -14.83 0.23 13.05
C GLY A 276 -15.57 -0.79 12.20
N GLU A 277 -16.87 -0.90 12.50
CA GLU A 277 -17.83 -1.68 11.72
C GLU A 277 -18.06 -1.03 10.36
N VAL A 278 -18.17 -1.88 9.33
CA VAL A 278 -18.47 -1.47 7.96
C VAL A 278 -19.55 -2.37 7.37
N SER A 279 -20.26 -1.88 6.36
CA SER A 279 -21.03 -2.76 5.49
C SER A 279 -20.08 -3.77 4.82
N LEU A 280 -20.52 -5.01 4.65
CA LEU A 280 -19.71 -6.07 4.03
C LEU A 280 -19.17 -5.57 2.68
N PRO A 281 -17.84 -5.44 2.53
CA PRO A 281 -17.28 -4.89 1.30
C PRO A 281 -17.64 -5.74 0.09
N ARG A 282 -17.85 -5.05 -1.05
CA ARG A 282 -18.07 -5.70 -2.34
C ARG A 282 -17.01 -6.78 -2.57
N GLY A 283 -17.44 -7.93 -3.10
CA GLY A 283 -16.59 -9.07 -3.45
C GLY A 283 -16.25 -10.00 -2.29
N LEU A 284 -16.68 -9.68 -1.07
CA LEU A 284 -16.50 -10.54 0.10
C LEU A 284 -17.80 -11.24 0.49
N SER A 285 -17.67 -12.34 1.20
CA SER A 285 -18.77 -13.10 1.78
C SER A 285 -18.44 -13.47 3.22
N PHE A 286 -19.44 -13.53 4.09
CA PHE A 286 -19.24 -14.14 5.40
C PHE A 286 -18.95 -15.63 5.24
N PRO A 287 -18.07 -16.20 6.07
CA PRO A 287 -17.82 -17.63 6.07
C PRO A 287 -19.05 -18.34 6.62
N ASN A 288 -19.46 -19.41 5.93
CA ASN A 288 -20.51 -20.30 6.39
C ASN A 288 -20.17 -20.97 7.73
#